data_AF-A0A7J9IAR7-F1
#
_entry.id   AF-A0A7J9IAR7-F1
#
_cell.length_a   1.000
_cell.length_b   1.000
_cell.length_c   1.000
_cell.angle_alpha   90.00
_cell.angle_beta   90.00
_cell.angle_gamma   90.00
#
_symmetry.space_group_name_H-M   'P 1'
#
loop_
_entity.id
_entity.type
_entity.pdbx_description
1 polymer ?
#
loop_
_entity_poly.entity_id
_entity_poly.type
_entity_poly.pdbx_seq_one_letter_code
_entity_poly.pdbx_strand_id
1 'polypeptide(L)'
;MIRNGETGIPCPHACYAIWHNKQDPDDYLHMYYHKDTYLKAYEYALQPINGSHEWTKSSIQPVLPPVEKTMPGRPKKKRRKAKNKSKK
;
A
#
# COMPACT_ATOMS: atom_id res chain seq x y z
N MET A 1 -8.12 -21.89 -2.28
CA MET A 1 -8.02 -21.31 -3.64
C MET A 1 -8.48 -19.85 -3.56
N ILE A 2 -7.56 -18.90 -3.44
CA ILE A 2 -7.88 -17.47 -3.55
C ILE A 2 -7.56 -17.09 -5.00
N ARG A 3 -8.58 -16.97 -5.84
CA ARG A 3 -8.46 -16.35 -7.16
C ARG A 3 -8.89 -14.89 -7.02
N ASN A 4 -8.15 -14.03 -7.71
CA ASN A 4 -8.49 -12.67 -8.12
C ASN A 4 -8.08 -11.57 -7.15
N GLY A 5 -7.12 -10.75 -7.60
CA GLY A 5 -6.63 -9.55 -6.95
C GLY A 5 -7.62 -8.39 -7.01
N GLU A 6 -8.79 -8.59 -6.42
CA GLU A 6 -9.67 -7.51 -6.04
C GLU A 6 -9.36 -7.22 -4.57
N THR A 7 -8.68 -6.10 -4.30
CA THR A 7 -8.72 -5.54 -2.95
C THR A 7 -10.20 -5.42 -2.61
N GLY A 8 -10.70 -6.14 -1.62
CA GLY A 8 -12.13 -6.18 -1.26
C GLY A 8 -12.67 -4.85 -0.73
N ILE A 9 -12.03 -3.75 -1.08
CA ILE A 9 -12.35 -2.36 -0.77
C ILE A 9 -12.45 -1.65 -2.12
N PRO A 10 -13.59 -1.00 -2.44
CA PRO A 10 -13.75 -0.24 -3.66
C PRO A 10 -12.73 0.90 -3.73
N CYS A 11 -12.24 1.19 -4.94
CA CYS A 11 -11.39 2.36 -5.15
C CYS A 11 -12.23 3.66 -5.02
N PRO A 12 -11.61 4.83 -4.81
CA PRO A 12 -12.36 6.09 -4.67
C PRO A 12 -13.30 6.40 -5.84
N HIS A 13 -12.91 6.02 -7.07
CA HIS A 13 -13.76 6.17 -8.26
C HIS A 13 -14.99 5.26 -8.21
N ALA A 14 -14.83 4.03 -7.72
CA ALA A 14 -15.93 3.09 -7.54
C ALA A 14 -16.89 3.59 -6.47
N CYS A 15 -16.39 4.08 -5.33
CA CYS A 15 -17.23 4.68 -4.28
C CYS A 15 -18.07 5.84 -4.84
N TYR A 16 -17.47 6.72 -5.64
CA TYR A 16 -18.18 7.83 -6.25
C TYR A 16 -19.28 7.37 -7.23
N ALA A 17 -18.99 6.38 -8.07
CA ALA A 17 -19.98 5.81 -8.98
C ALA A 17 -21.16 5.16 -8.24
N ILE A 18 -20.88 4.45 -7.14
CA ILE A 18 -21.88 3.82 -6.28
C ILE A 18 -22.77 4.88 -5.62
N TRP A 19 -22.18 5.95 -5.08
CA TRP A 19 -22.94 7.07 -4.52
C TRP A 19 -23.78 7.80 -5.57
N HIS A 20 -23.25 8.00 -6.78
CA HIS A 20 -24.01 8.58 -7.88
C HIS A 20 -25.25 7.74 -8.23
N ASN A 21 -25.15 6.42 -8.07
CA ASN A 21 -26.26 5.49 -8.24
C ASN A 21 -27.18 5.38 -7.01
N LYS A 22 -26.98 6.21 -5.98
CA LYS A 22 -27.71 6.21 -4.70
C LYS A 22 -27.62 4.88 -3.94
N GLN A 23 -26.51 4.19 -4.09
CA GLN A 23 -26.19 2.96 -3.38
C GLN A 23 -25.14 3.22 -2.30
N ASP A 24 -25.00 2.28 -1.36
CA ASP A 24 -23.99 2.37 -0.31
C ASP A 24 -22.71 1.62 -0.72
N PRO A 25 -21.52 2.25 -0.74
CA PRO A 25 -20.26 1.55 -0.99
C PRO A 25 -19.93 0.47 0.03
N ASP A 26 -20.50 0.54 1.25
CA ASP A 26 -20.29 -0.48 2.28
C ASP A 26 -20.88 -1.84 1.87
N ASP A 27 -21.93 -1.84 1.04
CA ASP A 27 -22.52 -3.08 0.48
C ASP A 27 -21.59 -3.80 -0.52
N TYR A 28 -20.57 -3.08 -1.01
CA TYR A 28 -19.58 -3.59 -1.96
C TYR A 28 -18.25 -3.94 -1.28
N LEU A 29 -18.16 -3.78 0.04
CA LEU A 29 -17.03 -4.24 0.81
C LEU A 29 -17.04 -5.77 0.89
N HIS A 30 -15.86 -6.36 0.83
CA HIS A 30 -15.71 -7.78 1.13
C HIS A 30 -15.99 -8.03 2.61
N MET A 31 -16.66 -9.14 2.93
CA MET A 31 -17.08 -9.51 4.29
C MET A 31 -16.00 -9.32 5.38
N TYR A 32 -14.73 -9.56 5.04
CA TYR A 32 -13.57 -9.36 5.93
C TYR A 32 -13.37 -7.94 6.45
N TYR A 33 -13.87 -6.93 5.74
CA TYR A 33 -13.72 -5.52 6.12
C TYR A 33 -14.94 -4.96 6.85
N HIS A 34 -16.00 -5.75 7.03
CA HIS A 34 -17.17 -5.29 7.79
C HIS A 34 -16.84 -5.15 9.28
N LYS A 35 -17.48 -4.16 9.90
CA LYS A 35 -17.41 -3.91 11.35
C LYS A 35 -17.72 -5.16 12.16
N ASP A 36 -18.74 -5.92 11.77
CA ASP A 36 -19.14 -7.14 12.49
C ASP A 36 -18.03 -8.20 12.47
N THR A 37 -17.31 -8.32 11.35
CA THR A 37 -16.17 -9.23 11.24
C THR A 37 -15.00 -8.76 12.10
N TYR A 38 -14.75 -7.44 12.13
CA TYR A 38 -13.75 -6.86 13.02
C TYR A 38 -14.09 -7.13 14.49
N LEU A 39 -15.33 -6.87 14.91
CA LEU A 39 -15.77 -7.12 16.29
C LEU A 39 -15.69 -8.59 16.68
N LYS A 40 -16.06 -9.51 15.78
CA LYS A 40 -15.90 -10.96 16.00
C LYS A 40 -14.44 -11.37 16.13
N ALA A 41 -13.55 -10.80 15.32
CA ALA A 41 -12.12 -11.11 15.37
C ALA A 41 -11.46 -10.66 16.69
N TYR A 42 -11.95 -9.56 17.27
CA TYR A 42 -11.45 -8.97 18.51
C TYR A 42 -12.43 -9.13 19.69
N GLU A 43 -13.37 -10.08 19.60
CA GLU A 43 -14.37 -10.33 20.65
C GLU A 43 -13.71 -10.76 21.96
N TYR A 44 -12.60 -11.50 21.84
CA TYR A 44 -11.83 -12.00 22.96
C TYR A 44 -10.66 -11.08 23.27
N ALA A 45 -10.35 -10.95 24.56
CA ALA A 45 -9.19 -10.19 25.02
C ALA A 45 -7.90 -10.79 24.43
N LEU A 46 -7.21 -10.01 23.60
CA LEU A 46 -5.86 -10.35 23.18
C LEU A 46 -4.97 -10.37 24.41
N GLN A 47 -4.29 -11.50 24.62
CA GLN A 47 -3.26 -11.57 25.63
C GLN A 47 -2.19 -10.53 25.28
N PRO A 48 -1.75 -9.71 26.25
CA PRO A 48 -0.67 -8.79 26.00
C PRO A 48 0.55 -9.59 25.56
N ILE A 49 1.15 -9.18 24.44
CA ILE A 49 2.45 -9.69 24.04
C ILE A 49 3.47 -8.93 24.88
N ASN A 50 4.41 -9.66 25.49
CA ASN A 50 5.48 -9.06 26.27
C ASN A 50 6.23 -8.00 25.46
N GLY A 51 6.88 -7.05 26.13
CA GLY A 51 7.65 -6.00 25.45
C GLY A 51 8.76 -6.59 24.57
N SER A 52 9.22 -5.82 23.58
CA SER A 52 10.30 -6.25 22.67
C SER A 52 11.58 -6.68 23.39
N HIS A 53 11.80 -6.21 24.62
CA HIS A 53 12.92 -6.62 25.48
C HIS A 53 12.86 -8.09 25.90
N GLU A 54 11.66 -8.67 26.01
CA GLU A 54 11.43 -10.05 26.44
C GLU A 54 11.33 -11.02 25.26
N TRP A 55 11.29 -10.52 24.02
CA TRP A 55 11.23 -11.37 22.84
C TRP A 55 12.54 -12.15 22.68
N THR A 56 12.42 -13.42 22.31
CA THR A 56 13.58 -14.25 21.95
C THR A 56 14.31 -13.60 20.78
N LYS A 57 15.61 -13.34 20.96
CA LYS A 57 16.46 -12.83 19.89
C LYS A 57 16.53 -13.89 18.81
N SER A 58 16.03 -13.54 17.63
CA SER A 58 16.14 -14.41 16.46
C SER A 58 17.62 -14.58 16.07
N SER A 59 18.02 -15.81 15.73
CA SER A 59 19.32 -16.10 15.12
C SER A 59 19.37 -15.70 13.64
N ILE A 60 18.25 -15.25 13.08
CA ILE A 60 18.14 -14.78 11.71
C ILE A 60 18.91 -13.46 11.58
N GLN A 61 19.80 -13.41 10.59
CA GLN A 61 20.54 -12.19 10.25
C GLN A 61 19.56 -11.05 9.94
N PRO A 62 19.78 -9.84 10.49
CA PRO A 62 18.95 -8.70 10.20
C PRO A 62 18.97 -8.42 8.68
N VAL A 63 17.80 -8.08 8.15
CA VAL A 63 17.69 -7.65 6.75
C VAL A 63 18.49 -6.37 6.60
N LEU A 64 19.51 -6.39 5.74
CA LEU A 64 20.27 -5.18 5.42
C LEU A 64 19.33 -4.17 4.75
N PRO A 65 19.51 -2.87 5.03
CA PRO A 65 18.75 -1.84 4.32
C PRO A 65 18.95 -2.00 2.81
N PRO A 66 17.93 -1.69 2.00
CA PRO A 66 18.13 -1.62 0.56
C PRO A 66 19.30 -0.70 0.24
N VAL A 67 20.19 -1.14 -0.67
CA VAL A 67 21.27 -0.29 -1.15
C VAL A 67 20.65 0.96 -1.75
N GLU A 68 21.04 2.13 -1.25
CA GLU A 68 20.60 3.41 -1.79
C GLU A 68 21.01 3.50 -3.26
N LYS A 69 20.01 3.43 -4.15
CA LYS A 69 20.21 3.67 -5.58
C LYS A 69 20.00 5.15 -5.82
N THR A 70 21.03 5.84 -6.28
CA THR A 70 20.86 7.19 -6.81
C THR A 70 19.95 7.09 -8.04
N MET A 71 18.71 7.53 -7.90
CA MET A 71 17.78 7.61 -9.01
C MET A 71 18.41 8.49 -10.11
N PRO A 72 18.37 8.06 -11.39
CA PRO A 72 18.76 8.95 -12.47
C PRO A 72 17.92 10.22 -12.35
N GLY A 73 18.61 11.34 -12.16
CA GLY A 73 17.95 12.63 -12.04
C GLY A 73 17.05 12.89 -13.24
N ARG A 74 16.03 13.74 -13.05
CA ARG A 74 15.08 14.09 -14.11
C ARG A 74 15.84 14.46 -15.41
N PRO A 75 15.55 13.79 -16.55
CA PRO A 75 16.11 14.16 -17.82
C PRO A 75 15.88 15.65 -18.11
N LYS A 76 16.93 16.37 -18.53
CA LYS A 76 16.80 17.79 -18.85
C LYS A 76 15.85 17.96 -20.04
N LYS A 77 14.84 18.83 -19.89
CA LYS A 77 13.85 19.15 -20.95
C LYS A 77 14.50 19.67 -22.24
N LYS A 78 15.68 20.31 -22.15
CA LYS A 78 16.44 20.82 -23.30
C LYS A 78 17.87 20.28 -23.28
N ARG A 79 18.33 19.75 -24.42
CA ARG A 79 19.72 19.36 -24.64
C ARG A 79 20.62 20.60 -24.67
N ARG A 80 21.77 20.58 -23.98
CA ARG A 80 22.82 21.61 -24.20
C ARG A 80 23.29 21.52 -25.65
N LYS A 81 23.19 22.62 -26.40
CA LYS A 81 23.83 22.71 -27.73
C LYS A 81 25.35 22.71 -27.52
N ALA A 82 26.07 21.84 -28.23
CA ALA A 82 27.53 21.91 -28.29
C ALA A 82 27.96 23.24 -28.93
N LYS A 83 29.14 23.76 -28.57
CA LYS A 83 29.69 25.02 -29.12
C LYS A 83 29.73 25.04 -30.66
N ASN A 84 29.77 23.88 -31.31
CA ASN A 84 29.76 23.72 -32.75
C ASN A 84 28.37 23.33 -33.32
N LYS A 85 27.34 24.14 -33.05
CA LYS A 85 26.11 24.08 -33.86
C LYS A 85 25.79 25.48 -34.37
N SER A 86 25.83 25.65 -35.69
CA SER A 86 25.35 26.85 -36.36
C SER A 86 23.88 27.11 -35.99
N LYS A 87 23.55 28.40 -35.80
CA LYS A 87 22.16 28.84 -35.72
C LYS A 87 21.57 28.64 -37.12
N LYS A 88 20.60 27.73 -37.23
CA LYS A 88 19.62 27.77 -38.31
C LYS A 88 18.41 28.53 -37.79
#